data_AF-A0A2E9GUZ2-F1
#
_entry.id   AF-A0A2E9GUZ2-F1
#
_cell.length_a   1.000
_cell.length_b   1.000
_cell.length_c   1.000
_cell.angle_alpha   90.00
_cell.angle_beta   90.00
_cell.angle_gamma   90.00
#
_symmetry.space_group_name_H-M   'P 1'
#
loop_
_entity.id
_entity.type
_entity.pdbx_description
1 polymer ?
#
loop_
_entity_poly.entity_id
_entity_poly.type
_entity_poly.pdbx_seq_one_letter_code
_entity_poly.pdbx_strand_id
1 'polypeptide(L)'
;MRQNIIVLSPARKNATRVIQHEYVHFLLANHEDFVYPPWYHEGFAEFLGTAALEDQDVEIGAPPGGLWGFRMATWVPLEELLATKDRTNVSVATLYGQSWAFVHYLNFGRDGKGNATRELTTFFRARERGRSVEDAVESAFGMSVDQLDADLQKYVKKRRFSSLVAGIEHFDLGASPTLRTLSRGEIATALGELSLLRGRPELGFQYFQDALAVEPASSRARLGLANAHVLARRWTDAEAEYGALLEAIPDDAVAHLDYANFLHWQAREVTDEAERAQLARRARSHYVKSWKLDDSIPETYAGYGATFLLEGQPTEKGLKTLRHAHQMLPSSVDICIDLALAYHTLGRSEDARRLLIATVGYIHDEARRKEVEAVLVKTGGVPGGEASGT
;
A
#
# COMPACT_ATOMS: atom_id res chain seq x y z
N MET A 1 1.19 -7.07 -11.12
CA MET A 1 2.26 -6.15 -11.57
C MET A 1 3.12 -5.85 -10.36
N ARG A 2 4.45 -5.89 -10.49
CA ARG A 2 5.43 -5.82 -9.38
C ARG A 2 6.13 -4.45 -9.26
N GLN A 3 5.56 -3.41 -9.87
CA GLN A 3 6.12 -2.07 -9.84
C GLN A 3 5.10 -1.11 -9.21
N ASN A 4 5.57 -0.28 -8.28
CA ASN A 4 4.80 0.85 -7.79
C ASN A 4 4.85 1.95 -8.87
N ILE A 5 3.72 2.19 -9.53
CA ILE A 5 3.63 3.18 -10.61
C ILE A 5 2.78 4.36 -10.12
N ILE A 6 3.35 5.56 -10.24
CA ILE A 6 2.60 6.82 -10.09
C ILE A 6 2.45 7.42 -11.48
N VAL A 7 1.21 7.53 -11.96
CA VAL A 7 0.89 8.15 -13.25
C VAL A 7 0.42 9.57 -13.02
N LEU A 8 1.15 10.56 -13.53
CA LEU A 8 0.82 11.97 -13.40
C LEU A 8 0.54 12.60 -14.75
N SER A 9 -0.45 13.48 -14.79
CA SER A 9 -0.67 14.35 -15.94
C SER A 9 0.34 15.50 -15.93
N PRO A 10 1.03 15.80 -17.04
CA PRO A 10 2.01 16.89 -17.14
C PRO A 10 1.42 18.29 -16.88
N ALA A 11 0.10 18.43 -16.84
CA ALA A 11 -0.57 19.70 -16.52
C ALA A 11 -0.52 20.08 -15.02
N ARG A 12 -0.07 19.20 -14.12
CA ARG A 12 -0.02 19.50 -12.67
C ARG A 12 1.29 20.21 -12.31
N LYS A 13 1.19 21.49 -11.95
CA LYS A 13 2.31 22.30 -11.42
C LYS A 13 2.96 21.75 -10.13
N ASN A 14 2.34 20.77 -9.46
CA ASN A 14 2.76 20.20 -8.17
C ASN A 14 2.98 18.68 -8.21
N ALA A 15 3.44 18.12 -9.34
CA ALA A 15 3.66 16.68 -9.49
C ALA A 15 4.58 16.09 -8.38
N THR A 16 5.64 16.81 -8.00
CA THR A 16 6.57 16.41 -6.94
C THR A 16 5.89 16.20 -5.59
N ARG A 17 5.07 17.18 -5.14
CA ARG A 17 4.32 17.07 -3.87
C ARG A 17 3.37 15.86 -3.86
N VAL A 18 2.70 15.59 -4.99
CA VAL A 18 1.81 14.42 -5.08
C VAL A 18 2.62 13.14 -4.93
N ILE A 19 3.76 13.01 -5.62
CA ILE A 19 4.64 11.84 -5.49
C ILE A 19 5.10 11.67 -4.05
N GLN A 20 5.57 12.74 -3.41
CA GLN A 20 6.06 12.70 -2.03
C GLN A 20 4.96 12.30 -1.05
N HIS A 21 3.75 12.85 -1.21
CA HIS A 21 2.59 12.50 -0.39
C HIS A 21 2.23 11.00 -0.50
N GLU A 22 2.09 10.49 -1.73
CA GLU A 22 1.81 9.06 -1.95
C GLU A 22 2.96 8.16 -1.45
N TYR A 23 4.20 8.63 -1.58
CA TYR A 23 5.36 7.89 -1.07
C TYR A 23 5.38 7.81 0.47
N VAL A 24 4.96 8.88 1.17
CA VAL A 24 4.84 8.83 2.64
C VAL A 24 3.76 7.83 3.07
N HIS A 25 2.64 7.74 2.35
CA HIS A 25 1.66 6.67 2.61
C HIS A 25 2.26 5.29 2.43
N PHE A 26 3.03 5.08 1.35
CA PHE A 26 3.74 3.82 1.13
C PHE A 26 4.70 3.50 2.28
N LEU A 27 5.48 4.48 2.77
CA LEU A 27 6.38 4.28 3.90
C LEU A 27 5.62 3.93 5.18
N LEU A 28 4.58 4.70 5.53
CA LEU A 28 3.77 4.45 6.73
C LEU A 28 3.08 3.08 6.70
N ALA A 29 2.60 2.64 5.54
CA ALA A 29 1.92 1.35 5.38
C ALA A 29 2.90 0.16 5.39
N ASN A 30 4.20 0.39 5.25
CA ASN A 30 5.24 -0.66 5.28
C ASN A 30 6.18 -0.54 6.49
N HIS A 31 5.92 0.39 7.41
CA HIS A 31 6.73 0.61 8.60
C HIS A 31 6.00 0.13 9.85
N GLU A 32 6.63 -0.79 10.58
CA GLU A 32 6.16 -1.38 11.86
C GLU A 32 4.80 -2.12 11.81
N ASP A 33 4.56 -2.96 12.82
CA ASP A 33 3.27 -3.63 13.05
C ASP A 33 2.24 -2.66 13.68
N PHE A 34 2.22 -1.39 13.27
CA PHE A 34 1.38 -0.36 13.86
C PHE A 34 0.39 0.24 12.87
N VAL A 35 -0.89 0.28 13.26
CA VAL A 35 -1.95 0.90 12.46
C VAL A 35 -2.09 2.35 12.86
N TYR A 36 -1.54 3.25 12.04
CA TYR A 36 -1.70 4.67 12.28
C TYR A 36 -3.16 5.10 12.04
N PRO A 37 -3.71 6.00 12.88
CA PRO A 37 -5.05 6.52 12.66
C PRO A 37 -5.11 7.37 11.37
N PRO A 38 -6.27 7.44 10.68
CA PRO A 38 -6.42 8.17 9.43
C PRO A 38 -5.92 9.61 9.47
N TRP A 39 -6.18 10.34 10.55
CA TRP A 39 -5.69 11.72 10.70
C TRP A 39 -4.15 11.78 10.67
N TYR A 40 -3.45 10.82 11.28
CA TYR A 40 -2.00 10.84 11.28
C TYR A 40 -1.44 10.45 9.90
N HIS A 41 -2.04 9.46 9.25
CA HIS A 41 -1.70 9.08 7.88
C HIS A 41 -1.75 10.30 6.93
N GLU A 42 -2.87 11.04 6.94
CA GLU A 42 -3.03 12.23 6.09
C GLU A 42 -2.14 13.39 6.53
N GLY A 43 -2.14 13.70 7.83
CA GLY A 43 -1.40 14.84 8.37
C GLY A 43 0.10 14.71 8.17
N PHE A 44 0.65 13.51 8.36
CA PHE A 44 2.08 13.25 8.18
C PHE A 44 2.46 13.20 6.70
N ALA A 45 1.61 12.64 5.83
CA ALA A 45 1.80 12.68 4.39
C ALA A 45 1.73 14.11 3.82
N GLU A 46 0.85 14.96 4.36
CA GLU A 46 0.81 16.39 4.02
C GLU A 46 2.02 17.15 4.57
N PHE A 47 2.50 16.79 5.76
CA PHE A 47 3.65 17.42 6.42
C PHE A 47 4.98 17.13 5.70
N LEU A 48 5.22 15.87 5.33
CA LEU A 48 6.41 15.46 4.59
C LEU A 48 6.26 15.62 3.07
N GLY A 49 5.03 15.70 2.55
CA GLY A 49 4.74 15.93 1.14
C GLY A 49 5.17 17.30 0.63
N THR A 50 5.55 18.22 1.52
CA THR A 50 6.14 19.52 1.19
C THR A 50 7.65 19.56 1.36
N ALA A 51 8.29 18.42 1.66
CA ALA A 51 9.73 18.37 1.81
C ALA A 51 10.43 18.83 0.53
N ALA A 52 11.37 19.76 0.67
CA ALA A 52 12.12 20.32 -0.44
C ALA A 52 13.62 20.13 -0.18
N LEU A 53 14.34 19.69 -1.21
CA LEU A 53 15.80 19.61 -1.19
C LEU A 53 16.34 20.80 -1.97
N GLU A 54 17.11 21.64 -1.30
CA GLU A 54 17.84 22.76 -1.89
C GLU A 54 19.33 22.58 -1.58
N ASP A 55 20.11 22.23 -2.60
CA ASP A 55 21.55 21.90 -2.47
C ASP A 55 21.84 20.83 -1.41
N GLN A 56 22.37 21.23 -0.25
CA GLN A 56 22.69 20.36 0.90
C GLN A 56 21.69 20.50 2.04
N ASP A 57 20.64 21.32 1.90
CA ASP A 57 19.64 21.53 2.92
C ASP A 57 18.33 20.84 2.54
N VAL A 58 17.71 20.21 3.53
CA VAL A 58 16.32 19.74 3.41
C VAL A 58 15.42 20.62 4.27
N GLU A 59 14.41 21.22 3.63
CA GLU A 59 13.31 21.88 4.32
C GLU A 59 12.18 20.87 4.55
N ILE A 60 11.71 20.77 5.79
CA ILE A 60 10.65 19.85 6.22
C ILE A 60 9.53 20.62 6.92
N GLY A 61 8.29 20.29 6.58
CA GLY A 61 7.10 20.83 7.24
C GLY A 61 6.70 22.22 6.76
N ALA A 62 7.13 22.64 5.57
CA ALA A 62 6.62 23.85 4.94
C ALA A 62 5.09 23.76 4.74
N PRO A 63 4.32 24.85 4.92
CA PRO A 63 2.88 24.81 4.74
C PRO A 63 2.52 24.56 3.26
N PRO A 64 1.66 23.58 2.94
CA PRO A 64 1.27 23.31 1.56
C PRO A 64 0.54 24.52 0.97
N GLY A 65 0.82 24.87 -0.30
CA GLY A 65 0.24 26.06 -0.94
C GLY A 65 -1.30 26.11 -0.97
N GLY A 66 -1.97 24.97 -0.78
CA GLY A 66 -3.43 24.85 -0.69
C GLY A 66 -4.04 25.09 0.70
N LEU A 67 -3.22 25.35 1.74
CA LEU A 67 -3.68 25.52 3.11
C LEU A 67 -4.66 26.70 3.30
N TRP A 68 -4.77 27.60 2.33
CA TRP A 68 -5.81 28.64 2.30
C TRP A 68 -7.23 28.07 2.26
N GLY A 69 -7.44 26.88 1.66
CA GLY A 69 -8.73 26.19 1.67
C GLY A 69 -9.14 25.70 3.05
N PHE A 70 -8.17 25.33 3.90
CA PHE A 70 -8.43 24.92 5.29
C PHE A 70 -8.95 26.07 6.15
N ARG A 71 -8.49 27.31 5.93
CA ARG A 71 -9.04 28.50 6.60
C ARG A 71 -10.52 28.75 6.28
N MET A 72 -11.05 28.14 5.21
CA MET A 72 -12.43 28.26 4.76
C MET A 72 -13.28 27.02 5.11
N ALA A 73 -12.68 25.97 5.67
CA ALA A 73 -13.38 24.75 6.08
C ALA A 73 -13.91 24.89 7.52
N THR A 74 -15.01 24.20 7.84
CA THR A 74 -15.56 24.12 9.19
C THR A 74 -14.56 23.41 10.11
N TRP A 75 -14.25 24.02 11.27
CA TRP A 75 -13.44 23.39 12.31
C TRP A 75 -14.19 22.19 12.89
N VAL A 76 -13.54 21.02 12.87
CA VAL A 76 -14.06 19.82 13.53
C VAL A 76 -13.42 19.76 14.92
N PRO A 77 -14.17 19.48 16.00
CA PRO A 77 -13.57 19.29 17.32
C PRO A 77 -12.42 18.29 17.26
N LEU A 78 -11.27 18.60 17.88
CA LEU A 78 -10.10 17.72 17.81
C LEU A 78 -10.41 16.30 18.30
N GLU A 79 -11.29 16.15 19.29
CA GLU A 79 -11.71 14.84 19.77
C GLU A 79 -12.31 13.97 18.65
N GLU A 80 -13.17 14.55 17.82
CA GLU A 80 -13.81 13.88 16.68
C GLU A 80 -12.78 13.49 15.61
N LEU A 81 -11.83 14.40 15.30
CA LEU A 81 -10.72 14.10 14.40
C LEU A 81 -9.86 12.93 14.92
N LEU A 82 -9.56 12.91 16.21
CA LEU A 82 -8.76 11.86 16.85
C LEU A 82 -9.53 10.54 17.04
N ALA A 83 -10.86 10.60 17.09
CA ALA A 83 -11.74 9.44 17.14
C ALA A 83 -11.96 8.79 15.76
N THR A 84 -11.63 9.49 14.68
CA THR A 84 -11.85 9.06 13.30
C THR A 84 -11.21 7.70 13.02
N LYS A 85 -12.03 6.69 12.69
CA LYS A 85 -11.59 5.33 12.35
C LYS A 85 -11.50 5.10 10.83
N ASP A 86 -12.26 5.87 10.06
CA ASP A 86 -12.34 5.81 8.60
C ASP A 86 -12.43 7.24 8.02
N ARG A 87 -12.39 7.38 6.70
CA ARG A 87 -12.39 8.71 6.06
C ARG A 87 -13.80 9.25 5.76
N THR A 88 -14.85 8.66 6.31
CA THR A 88 -16.22 8.88 5.82
C THR A 88 -16.95 10.02 6.56
N ASN A 89 -16.59 10.28 7.82
CA ASN A 89 -17.32 11.21 8.69
C ASN A 89 -16.83 12.66 8.64
N VAL A 90 -15.67 12.91 8.03
CA VAL A 90 -15.07 14.24 7.93
C VAL A 90 -14.86 14.58 6.45
N SER A 91 -15.16 15.82 6.04
CA SER A 91 -14.89 16.24 4.66
C SER A 91 -13.40 16.04 4.35
N VAL A 92 -13.07 15.55 3.14
CA VAL A 92 -11.68 15.29 2.72
C VAL A 92 -10.81 16.53 2.92
N ALA A 93 -11.33 17.72 2.56
CA ALA A 93 -10.60 18.97 2.75
C ALA A 93 -10.30 19.28 4.24
N THR A 94 -11.27 19.04 5.13
CA THR A 94 -11.08 19.22 6.57
C THR A 94 -10.12 18.20 7.14
N LEU A 95 -10.25 16.92 6.77
CA LEU A 95 -9.38 15.85 7.23
C LEU A 95 -7.93 16.17 6.88
N TYR A 96 -7.64 16.57 5.64
CA TYR A 96 -6.28 16.87 5.20
C TYR A 96 -5.72 18.11 5.91
N GLY A 97 -6.48 19.21 5.91
CA GLY A 97 -6.03 20.49 6.47
C GLY A 97 -5.83 20.46 7.99
N GLN A 98 -6.78 19.91 8.74
CA GLN A 98 -6.70 19.87 10.20
C GLN A 98 -5.68 18.84 10.69
N SER A 99 -5.55 17.72 9.98
CA SER A 99 -4.54 16.71 10.29
C SER A 99 -3.12 17.24 10.08
N TRP A 100 -2.88 17.95 8.96
CA TRP A 100 -1.61 18.65 8.75
C TRP A 100 -1.35 19.64 9.87
N ALA A 101 -2.35 20.45 10.22
CA ALA A 101 -2.21 21.47 11.25
C ALA A 101 -1.83 20.87 12.60
N PHE A 102 -2.42 19.72 12.96
CA PHE A 102 -2.12 19.04 14.21
C PHE A 102 -0.70 18.46 14.22
N VAL A 103 -0.30 17.74 13.17
CA VAL A 103 1.08 17.23 13.04
C VAL A 103 2.10 18.38 13.08
N HIS A 104 1.81 19.47 12.39
CA HIS A 104 2.66 20.66 12.36
C HIS A 104 2.75 21.33 13.74
N TYR A 105 1.62 21.45 14.45
CA TYR A 105 1.57 21.96 15.83
C TYR A 105 2.40 21.12 16.80
N LEU A 106 2.34 19.78 16.71
CA LEU A 106 3.12 18.90 17.57
C LEU A 106 4.63 19.08 17.37
N ASN A 107 5.07 19.39 16.15
CA ASN A 107 6.49 19.58 15.82
C ASN A 107 6.98 21.02 16.09
N PHE A 108 6.18 22.03 15.78
CA PHE A 108 6.63 23.44 15.78
C PHE A 108 5.80 24.39 16.65
N GLY A 109 4.58 24.01 17.01
CA GLY A 109 3.61 24.91 17.64
C GLY A 109 3.74 25.07 19.15
N ARG A 110 4.56 24.24 19.80
CA ARG A 110 4.68 24.16 21.27
C ARG A 110 5.95 24.81 21.82
N ASP A 111 6.65 25.61 21.01
CA ASP A 111 7.84 26.37 21.41
C ASP A 111 8.93 25.48 22.07
N GLY A 112 9.15 24.28 21.53
CA GLY A 112 10.10 23.30 22.07
C GLY A 112 9.63 22.54 23.32
N LYS A 113 8.41 22.80 23.81
CA LYS A 113 7.79 22.05 24.92
C LYS A 113 7.10 20.81 24.38
N GLY A 114 7.70 19.64 24.61
CA GLY A 114 7.13 18.36 24.22
C GLY A 114 8.13 17.51 23.45
N ASN A 115 7.69 16.32 23.07
CA ASN A 115 8.45 15.40 22.23
C ASN A 115 7.43 14.65 21.39
N ALA A 116 7.16 15.19 20.19
CA ALA A 116 6.10 14.71 19.32
C ALA A 116 6.17 13.19 19.13
N THR A 117 7.36 12.63 18.88
CA THR A 117 7.56 11.19 18.73
C THR A 117 7.12 10.40 19.97
N ARG A 118 7.57 10.79 21.16
CA ARG A 118 7.24 10.10 22.42
C ARG A 118 5.75 10.24 22.78
N GLU A 119 5.21 11.44 22.62
CA GLU A 119 3.82 11.75 22.96
C GLU A 119 2.87 11.02 22.01
N LEU A 120 3.14 11.03 20.69
CA LEU A 120 2.38 10.26 19.70
C LEU A 120 2.47 8.76 19.98
N THR A 121 3.66 8.23 20.31
CA THR A 121 3.80 6.81 20.70
C THR A 121 2.91 6.46 21.91
N THR A 122 2.81 7.38 22.88
CA THR A 122 1.96 7.19 24.06
C THR A 122 0.48 7.22 23.69
N PHE A 123 0.07 8.21 22.89
CA PHE A 123 -1.30 8.36 22.39
C PHE A 123 -1.73 7.11 21.61
N PHE A 124 -0.93 6.69 20.64
CA PHE A 124 -1.16 5.52 19.80
C PHE A 124 -1.33 4.23 20.60
N ARG A 125 -0.44 3.96 21.57
CA ARG A 125 -0.56 2.79 22.46
C ARG A 125 -1.78 2.85 23.37
N ALA A 126 -2.21 4.04 23.79
CA ALA A 126 -3.42 4.20 24.59
C ALA A 126 -4.66 3.86 23.74
N ARG A 127 -4.72 4.34 22.50
CA ARG A 127 -5.80 4.07 21.56
C ARG A 127 -5.88 2.60 21.15
N GLU A 128 -4.74 1.97 20.91
CA GLU A 128 -4.66 0.53 20.60
C GLU A 128 -5.21 -0.33 21.76
N ARG A 129 -5.04 0.12 23.01
CA ARG A 129 -5.60 -0.52 24.21
C ARG A 129 -7.08 -0.19 24.47
N GLY A 130 -7.75 0.49 23.54
CA GLY A 130 -9.17 0.83 23.64
C GLY A 130 -9.50 1.97 24.60
N ARG A 131 -8.51 2.77 25.05
CA ARG A 131 -8.79 3.96 25.85
C ARG A 131 -9.53 5.01 25.04
N SER A 132 -10.33 5.85 25.70
CA SER A 132 -11.00 6.99 25.08
C SER A 132 -10.00 7.98 24.48
N VAL A 133 -10.47 8.92 23.65
CA VAL A 133 -9.58 9.93 23.05
C VAL A 133 -9.03 10.84 24.14
N GLU A 134 -9.88 11.19 25.09
CA GLU A 134 -9.63 12.06 26.22
C GLU A 134 -8.54 11.48 27.13
N ASP A 135 -8.66 10.21 27.54
CA ASP A 135 -7.65 9.51 28.33
C ASP A 135 -6.31 9.39 27.57
N ALA A 136 -6.38 9.13 26.27
CA ALA A 136 -5.20 9.03 25.42
C ALA A 136 -4.49 10.38 25.27
N VAL A 137 -5.25 11.47 25.14
CA VAL A 137 -4.72 12.84 25.06
C VAL A 137 -4.11 13.26 26.40
N GLU A 138 -4.80 13.02 27.51
CA GLU A 138 -4.30 13.37 28.84
C GLU A 138 -2.98 12.64 29.15
N SER A 139 -2.93 11.34 28.89
CA SER A 139 -1.72 10.54 29.12
C SER A 139 -0.55 10.89 28.20
N ALA A 140 -0.83 11.31 26.96
CA ALA A 140 0.20 11.64 25.97
C ALA A 140 0.72 13.06 26.10
N PHE A 141 -0.17 14.04 26.26
CA PHE A 141 0.14 15.46 26.15
C PHE A 141 0.05 16.21 27.48
N GLY A 142 -0.44 15.56 28.54
CA GLY A 142 -0.54 16.15 29.89
C GLY A 142 -1.56 17.29 29.99
N MET A 143 -2.58 17.29 29.14
CA MET A 143 -3.64 18.31 29.08
C MET A 143 -4.95 17.69 28.61
N SER A 144 -6.07 18.40 28.78
CA SER A 144 -7.36 17.95 28.24
C SER A 144 -7.42 18.11 26.72
N VAL A 145 -8.30 17.35 26.08
CA VAL A 145 -8.57 17.48 24.63
C VAL A 145 -9.07 18.87 24.25
N ASP A 146 -9.89 19.50 25.11
CA ASP A 146 -10.37 20.87 24.90
C ASP A 146 -9.23 21.90 24.94
N GLN A 147 -8.28 21.74 25.87
CA GLN A 147 -7.12 22.62 25.95
C GLN A 147 -6.25 22.46 24.71
N LEU A 148 -6.02 21.22 24.27
CA LEU A 148 -5.25 20.92 23.07
C LEU A 148 -5.93 21.46 21.79
N ASP A 149 -7.25 21.33 21.68
CA ASP A 149 -8.03 21.89 20.57
C ASP A 149 -7.94 23.42 20.54
N ALA A 150 -8.11 24.09 21.69
CA ALA A 150 -8.00 25.54 21.79
C ALA A 150 -6.60 26.06 21.42
N ASP A 151 -5.55 25.35 21.86
CA ASP A 151 -4.17 25.69 21.51
C ASP A 151 -3.89 25.49 20.01
N LEU A 152 -4.43 24.43 19.41
CA LEU A 152 -4.35 24.18 17.97
C LEU A 152 -5.11 25.26 17.17
N GLN A 153 -6.33 25.62 17.59
CA GLN A 153 -7.10 26.72 16.98
C GLN A 153 -6.34 28.05 17.03
N LYS A 154 -5.66 28.34 18.15
CA LYS A 154 -4.81 29.52 18.29
C LYS A 154 -3.59 29.44 17.36
N TYR A 155 -2.99 28.27 17.24
CA TYR A 155 -1.82 28.03 16.39
C TYR A 155 -2.11 28.32 14.91
N VAL A 156 -3.20 27.78 14.36
CA VAL A 156 -3.54 27.94 12.93
C VAL A 156 -3.90 29.38 12.53
N LYS A 157 -4.22 30.24 13.51
CA LYS A 157 -4.47 31.67 13.31
C LYS A 157 -3.17 32.48 13.10
N LYS A 158 -1.99 31.89 13.33
CA LYS A 158 -0.70 32.55 13.04
C LYS A 158 -0.58 32.91 11.55
N ARG A 159 0.14 34.00 11.27
CA ARG A 159 0.38 34.48 9.87
C ARG A 159 1.55 33.76 9.20
N ARG A 160 2.45 33.17 9.98
CA ARG A 160 3.64 32.47 9.54
C ARG A 160 3.77 31.16 10.31
N PHE A 161 4.24 30.13 9.60
CA PHE A 161 4.52 28.81 10.15
C PHE A 161 6.02 28.56 10.03
N SER A 162 6.59 27.87 11.02
CA SER A 162 7.98 27.42 10.97
C SER A 162 8.12 26.19 10.08
N SER A 163 9.33 25.98 9.57
CA SER A 163 9.81 24.75 8.96
C SER A 163 11.14 24.38 9.60
N LEU A 164 11.52 23.11 9.51
CA LEU A 164 12.84 22.65 9.87
C LEU A 164 13.72 22.73 8.63
N VAL A 165 14.86 23.42 8.72
CA VAL A 165 15.92 23.34 7.70
C VAL A 165 17.06 22.56 8.34
N ALA A 166 17.39 21.42 7.74
CA ALA A 166 18.46 20.55 8.21
C ALA A 166 19.51 20.38 7.11
N GLY A 167 20.77 20.65 7.46
CA GLY A 167 21.89 20.37 6.59
C GLY A 167 22.14 18.87 6.51
N ILE A 168 22.30 18.38 5.29
CA ILE A 168 22.67 17.01 4.98
C ILE A 168 24.17 17.00 4.70
N GLU A 169 24.96 16.70 5.74
CA GLU A 169 26.43 16.63 5.62
C GLU A 169 26.87 15.55 4.61
N HIS A 170 26.12 14.45 4.55
CA HIS A 170 26.35 13.36 3.62
C HIS A 170 25.04 12.66 3.26
N PHE A 171 24.67 12.71 1.99
CA PHE A 171 23.58 11.90 1.44
C PHE A 171 24.18 10.92 0.43
N ASP A 172 24.51 9.72 0.89
CA ASP A 172 24.83 8.62 0.00
C ASP A 172 23.54 7.85 -0.30
N LEU A 173 23.07 7.96 -1.54
CA LEU A 173 21.95 7.15 -2.04
C LEU A 173 22.28 5.64 -2.03
N GLY A 174 23.54 5.25 -1.80
CA GLY A 174 24.04 3.88 -1.91
C GLY A 174 24.08 3.37 -3.36
N ALA A 175 23.58 4.18 -4.30
CA ALA A 175 23.55 3.94 -5.72
C ALA A 175 23.50 5.27 -6.46
N SER A 176 24.34 5.43 -7.49
CA SER A 176 24.20 6.52 -8.44
C SER A 176 23.20 6.13 -9.51
N PRO A 177 21.99 6.73 -9.58
CA PRO A 177 21.04 6.39 -10.61
C PRO A 177 21.64 6.68 -11.98
N THR A 178 21.62 5.69 -12.88
CA THR A 178 22.07 5.86 -14.25
C THR A 178 20.94 6.45 -15.09
N LEU A 179 21.11 7.70 -15.51
CA LEU A 179 20.14 8.33 -16.40
C LEU A 179 20.38 7.82 -17.83
N ARG A 180 19.37 7.19 -18.41
CA ARG A 180 19.40 6.75 -19.81
C ARG A 180 18.05 6.98 -20.48
N THR A 181 18.07 7.16 -21.79
CA THR A 181 16.86 7.15 -22.61
C THR A 181 16.35 5.72 -22.73
N LEU A 182 15.05 5.52 -22.49
CA LEU A 182 14.39 4.25 -22.74
C LEU A 182 14.26 4.01 -24.24
N SER A 183 14.46 2.76 -24.67
CA SER A 183 14.21 2.36 -26.05
C SER A 183 12.71 2.44 -26.39
N ARG A 184 12.37 2.41 -27.68
CA ARG A 184 10.96 2.27 -28.11
C ARG A 184 10.34 0.98 -27.59
N GLY A 185 11.10 -0.11 -27.53
CA GLY A 185 10.63 -1.41 -27.02
C GLY A 185 10.33 -1.38 -25.52
N GLU A 186 11.18 -0.73 -24.73
CA GLU A 186 10.98 -0.54 -23.30
C GLU A 186 9.76 0.35 -23.01
N ILE A 187 9.59 1.44 -23.75
CA ILE A 187 8.42 2.33 -23.63
C ILE A 187 7.14 1.56 -23.99
N ALA A 188 7.15 0.82 -25.09
CA ALA A 188 6.00 0.01 -25.50
C ALA A 188 5.68 -1.06 -24.44
N THR A 189 6.69 -1.74 -23.89
CA THR A 189 6.50 -2.71 -22.78
C THR A 189 5.83 -2.05 -21.57
N ALA A 190 6.33 -0.90 -21.11
CA ALA A 190 5.73 -0.18 -19.98
C ALA A 190 4.28 0.24 -20.26
N LEU A 191 3.99 0.76 -21.47
CA LEU A 191 2.63 1.11 -21.89
C LEU A 191 1.70 -0.12 -21.96
N GLY A 192 2.22 -1.27 -22.38
CA GLY A 192 1.50 -2.53 -22.36
C GLY A 192 1.09 -2.94 -20.96
N GLU A 193 2.02 -2.88 -20.00
CA GLU A 193 1.74 -3.21 -18.60
C GLU A 193 0.74 -2.23 -17.96
N LEU A 194 0.87 -0.92 -18.23
CA LEU A 194 -0.14 0.07 -17.82
C LEU A 194 -1.51 -0.22 -18.43
N SER A 195 -1.55 -0.72 -19.67
CA SER A 195 -2.82 -1.09 -20.32
C SER A 195 -3.48 -2.26 -19.62
N LEU A 196 -2.70 -3.27 -19.18
CA LEU A 196 -3.21 -4.38 -18.38
C LEU A 196 -3.76 -3.91 -17.02
N LEU A 197 -3.04 -3.01 -16.32
CA LEU A 197 -3.55 -2.41 -15.07
C LEU A 197 -4.91 -1.73 -15.23
N ARG A 198 -5.15 -1.14 -16.40
CA ARG A 198 -6.41 -0.45 -16.71
C ARG A 198 -7.49 -1.39 -17.25
N GLY A 199 -7.27 -2.70 -17.22
CA GLY A 199 -8.22 -3.70 -17.70
C GLY A 199 -8.38 -3.67 -19.22
N ARG A 200 -7.35 -3.28 -19.98
CA ARG A 200 -7.37 -3.15 -21.45
C ARG A 200 -6.40 -4.13 -22.10
N PRO A 201 -6.66 -5.44 -22.07
CA PRO A 201 -5.74 -6.45 -22.61
C PRO A 201 -5.47 -6.28 -24.11
N GLU A 202 -6.44 -5.83 -24.90
CA GLU A 202 -6.32 -5.58 -26.35
C GLU A 202 -5.26 -4.52 -26.66
N LEU A 203 -5.25 -3.45 -25.88
CA LEU A 203 -4.23 -2.41 -25.99
C LEU A 203 -2.87 -2.92 -25.49
N GLY A 204 -2.88 -3.75 -24.44
CA GLY A 204 -1.69 -4.45 -23.96
C GLY A 204 -1.05 -5.30 -25.06
N PHE A 205 -1.82 -6.14 -25.75
CA PHE A 205 -1.35 -6.97 -26.87
C PHE A 205 -0.62 -6.15 -27.92
N GLN A 206 -1.23 -5.05 -28.38
CA GLN A 206 -0.63 -4.18 -29.39
C GLN A 206 0.74 -3.66 -28.93
N TYR A 207 0.82 -3.13 -27.72
CA TYR A 207 2.07 -2.59 -27.19
C TYR A 207 3.14 -3.66 -26.97
N PHE A 208 2.79 -4.85 -26.50
CA PHE A 208 3.77 -5.94 -26.34
C PHE A 208 4.25 -6.48 -27.68
N GLN A 209 3.39 -6.54 -28.69
CA GLN A 209 3.79 -6.89 -30.06
C GLN A 209 4.71 -5.84 -30.66
N ASP A 210 4.41 -4.56 -30.49
CA ASP A 210 5.28 -3.45 -30.91
C ASP A 210 6.64 -3.53 -30.19
N ALA A 211 6.65 -3.85 -28.90
CA ALA A 211 7.88 -4.05 -28.13
C ALA A 211 8.72 -5.21 -28.68
N LEU A 212 8.10 -6.37 -28.94
CA LEU A 212 8.77 -7.56 -29.46
C LEU A 212 9.21 -7.41 -30.93
N ALA A 213 8.57 -6.53 -31.70
CA ALA A 213 9.03 -6.19 -33.06
C ALA A 213 10.37 -5.43 -33.05
N VAL A 214 10.62 -4.64 -32.00
CA VAL A 214 11.87 -3.88 -31.81
C VAL A 214 12.90 -4.70 -31.04
N GLU A 215 12.47 -5.42 -30.01
CA GLU A 215 13.31 -6.22 -29.10
C GLU A 215 12.75 -7.66 -28.97
N PRO A 216 12.97 -8.54 -29.97
CA PRO A 216 12.39 -9.89 -29.97
C PRO A 216 12.81 -10.79 -28.80
N ALA A 217 13.94 -10.45 -28.17
CA ALA A 217 14.49 -11.16 -27.01
C ALA A 217 14.01 -10.61 -25.65
N SER A 218 13.10 -9.63 -25.63
CA SER A 218 12.61 -9.03 -24.38
C SER A 218 11.71 -10.01 -23.63
N SER A 219 12.25 -10.64 -22.58
CA SER A 219 11.51 -11.51 -21.65
C SER A 219 10.32 -10.79 -21.04
N ARG A 220 10.54 -9.52 -20.63
CA ARG A 220 9.50 -8.68 -20.00
C ARG A 220 8.32 -8.44 -20.96
N ALA A 221 8.59 -8.16 -22.24
CA ALA A 221 7.52 -7.97 -23.22
C ALA A 221 6.76 -9.27 -23.52
N ARG A 222 7.47 -10.39 -23.66
CA ARG A 222 6.84 -11.71 -23.86
C ARG A 222 6.01 -12.13 -22.65
N LEU A 223 6.50 -11.87 -21.46
CA LEU A 223 5.76 -12.10 -20.22
C LEU A 223 4.51 -11.23 -20.12
N GLY A 224 4.62 -9.96 -20.53
CA GLY A 224 3.48 -9.05 -20.67
C GLY A 224 2.41 -9.60 -21.64
N LEU A 225 2.84 -10.18 -22.76
CA LEU A 225 1.96 -10.83 -23.74
C LEU A 225 1.21 -12.03 -23.13
N ALA A 226 1.92 -12.90 -22.41
CA ALA A 226 1.32 -14.02 -21.68
C ALA A 226 0.26 -13.53 -20.67
N ASN A 227 0.59 -12.49 -19.89
CA ASN A 227 -0.33 -11.86 -18.95
C ASN A 227 -1.55 -11.21 -19.64
N ALA A 228 -1.38 -10.66 -20.84
CA ALA A 228 -2.50 -10.15 -21.64
C ALA A 228 -3.44 -11.29 -22.07
N HIS A 229 -2.92 -12.46 -22.45
CA HIS A 229 -3.71 -13.65 -22.72
C HIS A 229 -4.47 -14.14 -21.48
N VAL A 230 -3.85 -14.11 -20.29
CA VAL A 230 -4.55 -14.42 -19.03
C VAL A 230 -5.73 -13.47 -18.83
N LEU A 231 -5.52 -12.16 -18.93
CA LEU A 231 -6.59 -11.18 -18.71
C LEU A 231 -7.71 -11.28 -19.76
N ALA A 232 -7.38 -11.65 -21.00
CA ALA A 232 -8.34 -11.90 -22.08
C ALA A 232 -9.01 -13.30 -22.03
N ARG A 233 -8.73 -14.09 -21.00
CA ARG A 233 -9.21 -15.47 -20.83
C ARG A 233 -8.81 -16.46 -21.93
N ARG A 234 -7.66 -16.24 -22.55
CA ARG A 234 -7.07 -17.08 -23.61
C ARG A 234 -6.05 -18.06 -23.01
N TRP A 235 -6.53 -19.09 -22.33
CA TRP A 235 -5.68 -19.96 -21.50
C TRP A 235 -4.62 -20.74 -22.26
N THR A 236 -5.00 -21.32 -23.40
CA THR A 236 -4.06 -22.10 -24.23
C THR A 236 -2.92 -21.23 -24.74
N ASP A 237 -3.22 -20.01 -25.18
CA ASP A 237 -2.21 -19.05 -25.65
C ASP A 237 -1.30 -18.60 -24.50
N ALA A 238 -1.90 -18.29 -23.33
CA ALA A 238 -1.13 -17.91 -22.14
C ALA A 238 -0.13 -19.00 -21.74
N GLU A 239 -0.60 -20.26 -21.65
CA GLU A 239 0.25 -21.39 -21.29
C GLU A 239 1.37 -21.63 -22.31
N ALA A 240 1.09 -21.46 -23.61
CA ALA A 240 2.09 -21.56 -24.66
C ALA A 240 3.17 -20.48 -24.53
N GLU A 241 2.80 -19.22 -24.28
CA GLU A 241 3.76 -18.12 -24.10
C GLU A 241 4.62 -18.29 -22.85
N TYR A 242 4.04 -18.71 -21.71
CA TYR A 242 4.81 -19.03 -20.51
C TYR A 242 5.78 -20.19 -20.75
N GLY A 243 5.32 -21.25 -21.42
CA GLY A 243 6.14 -22.41 -21.75
C GLY A 243 7.32 -22.02 -22.64
N ALA A 244 7.07 -21.34 -23.75
CA ALA A 244 8.11 -20.91 -24.68
C ALA A 244 9.14 -19.96 -24.03
N LEU A 245 8.68 -19.05 -23.16
CA LEU A 245 9.58 -18.16 -22.42
C LEU A 245 10.50 -18.95 -21.47
N LEU A 246 9.94 -19.87 -20.69
CA LEU A 246 10.71 -20.65 -19.71
C LEU A 246 11.55 -21.78 -20.34
N GLU A 247 11.25 -22.20 -21.57
CA GLU A 247 12.14 -23.04 -22.37
C GLU A 247 13.39 -22.26 -22.81
N ALA A 248 13.19 -21.01 -23.25
CA ALA A 248 14.29 -20.15 -23.70
C ALA A 248 15.12 -19.59 -22.53
N ILE A 249 14.47 -19.26 -21.42
CA ILE A 249 15.08 -18.63 -20.24
C ILE A 249 14.56 -19.36 -18.99
N PRO A 250 15.14 -20.52 -18.66
CA PRO A 250 14.67 -21.34 -17.53
C PRO A 250 14.82 -20.66 -16.16
N ASP A 251 15.78 -19.74 -16.03
CA ASP A 251 16.15 -19.10 -14.77
C ASP A 251 15.53 -17.69 -14.62
N ASP A 252 14.34 -17.46 -15.18
CA ASP A 252 13.57 -16.23 -15.01
C ASP A 252 12.60 -16.36 -13.82
N ALA A 253 12.98 -15.79 -12.67
CA ALA A 253 12.18 -15.82 -11.44
C ALA A 253 10.78 -15.24 -11.65
N VAL A 254 10.72 -14.12 -12.36
CA VAL A 254 9.52 -13.32 -12.62
C VAL A 254 8.56 -14.08 -13.52
N ALA A 255 9.06 -14.76 -14.55
CA ALA A 255 8.27 -15.64 -15.41
C ALA A 255 7.74 -16.88 -14.66
N HIS A 256 8.54 -17.48 -13.79
CA HIS A 256 8.07 -18.56 -12.92
C HIS A 256 6.95 -18.11 -11.97
N LEU A 257 7.07 -16.94 -11.35
CA LEU A 257 6.01 -16.37 -10.52
C LEU A 257 4.71 -16.15 -11.31
N ASP A 258 4.77 -15.50 -12.47
CA ASP A 258 3.56 -15.21 -13.24
C ASP A 258 2.89 -16.47 -13.79
N TYR A 259 3.69 -17.46 -14.21
CA TYR A 259 3.14 -18.75 -14.61
C TYR A 259 2.50 -19.50 -13.43
N ALA A 260 3.09 -19.41 -12.23
CA ALA A 260 2.50 -19.96 -11.01
C ALA A 260 1.18 -19.26 -10.65
N ASN A 261 1.10 -17.94 -10.80
CA ASN A 261 -0.11 -17.15 -10.60
C ASN A 261 -1.21 -17.57 -11.59
N PHE A 262 -0.87 -17.76 -12.86
CA PHE A 262 -1.80 -18.27 -13.88
C PHE A 262 -2.35 -19.65 -13.52
N LEU A 263 -1.48 -20.60 -13.16
CA LEU A 263 -1.88 -21.95 -12.76
C LEU A 263 -2.75 -21.93 -11.49
N HIS A 264 -2.41 -21.08 -10.52
CA HIS A 264 -3.20 -20.90 -9.31
C HIS A 264 -4.58 -20.31 -9.62
N TRP A 265 -4.65 -19.32 -10.51
CA TRP A 265 -5.91 -18.75 -10.96
C TRP A 265 -6.80 -19.80 -11.65
N GLN A 266 -6.24 -20.63 -12.54
CA GLN A 266 -6.98 -21.75 -13.14
C GLN A 266 -7.47 -22.73 -12.08
N ALA A 267 -6.65 -23.05 -11.06
CA ALA A 267 -7.05 -23.93 -9.98
C ALA A 267 -8.27 -23.40 -9.19
N ARG A 268 -8.48 -22.08 -9.13
CA ARG A 268 -9.65 -21.48 -8.47
C ARG A 268 -10.94 -21.63 -9.28
N GLU A 269 -10.83 -21.77 -10.60
CA GLU A 269 -11.97 -21.79 -11.53
C GLU A 269 -12.46 -23.20 -11.84
N VAL A 270 -11.57 -24.19 -11.76
CA VAL A 270 -11.93 -25.60 -12.05
C VAL A 270 -12.74 -26.19 -10.90
N THR A 271 -13.78 -26.94 -11.24
CA THR A 271 -14.64 -27.63 -10.26
C THR A 271 -14.10 -29.00 -9.89
N ASP A 272 -13.41 -29.68 -10.81
CA ASP A 272 -12.82 -30.99 -10.56
C ASP A 272 -11.70 -30.93 -9.51
N GLU A 273 -11.81 -31.76 -8.47
CA GLU A 273 -10.88 -31.76 -7.34
C GLU A 273 -9.48 -32.25 -7.76
N ALA A 274 -9.41 -33.25 -8.63
CA ALA A 274 -8.13 -33.84 -9.04
C ALA A 274 -7.34 -32.85 -9.92
N GLU A 275 -8.01 -32.19 -10.86
CA GLU A 275 -7.49 -31.12 -11.71
C GLU A 275 -7.03 -29.93 -10.86
N ARG A 276 -7.87 -29.47 -9.92
CA ARG A 276 -7.53 -28.40 -8.97
C ARG A 276 -6.26 -28.72 -8.19
N ALA A 277 -6.17 -29.92 -7.63
CA ALA A 277 -5.00 -30.37 -6.88
C ALA A 277 -3.75 -30.49 -7.78
N GLN A 278 -3.90 -30.89 -9.05
CA GLN A 278 -2.81 -30.93 -10.01
C GLN A 278 -2.29 -29.53 -10.34
N LEU A 279 -3.17 -28.59 -10.67
CA LEU A 279 -2.82 -27.20 -10.95
C LEU A 279 -2.15 -26.54 -9.73
N ALA A 280 -2.69 -26.75 -8.53
CA ALA A 280 -2.11 -26.26 -7.29
C ALA A 280 -0.68 -26.80 -7.06
N ARG A 281 -0.42 -28.09 -7.34
CA ARG A 281 0.92 -28.68 -7.26
C ARG A 281 1.89 -28.06 -8.27
N ARG A 282 1.44 -27.86 -9.52
CA ARG A 282 2.24 -27.20 -10.57
C ARG A 282 2.57 -25.76 -10.20
N ALA A 283 1.58 -24.99 -9.74
CA ALA A 283 1.76 -23.63 -9.27
C ALA A 283 2.80 -23.56 -8.14
N ARG A 284 2.66 -24.40 -7.10
CA ARG A 284 3.66 -24.50 -6.01
C ARG A 284 5.07 -24.81 -6.50
N SER A 285 5.23 -25.68 -7.49
CA SER A 285 6.54 -25.97 -8.07
C SER A 285 7.18 -24.72 -8.69
N HIS A 286 6.40 -23.92 -9.42
CA HIS A 286 6.90 -22.69 -10.04
C HIS A 286 7.16 -21.57 -9.02
N TYR A 287 6.32 -21.40 -7.99
CA TYR A 287 6.65 -20.47 -6.90
C TYR A 287 7.97 -20.86 -6.20
N VAL A 288 8.21 -22.15 -5.96
CA VAL A 288 9.46 -22.65 -5.38
C VAL A 288 10.67 -22.36 -6.28
N LYS A 289 10.50 -22.43 -7.60
CA LYS A 289 11.57 -22.04 -8.54
C LYS A 289 11.81 -20.54 -8.50
N SER A 290 10.74 -19.73 -8.51
CA SER A 290 10.82 -18.27 -8.40
C SER A 290 11.62 -17.84 -7.17
N TRP A 291 11.26 -18.29 -5.96
CA TRP A 291 11.95 -17.84 -4.74
C TRP A 291 13.39 -18.35 -4.63
N LYS A 292 13.76 -19.39 -5.40
CA LYS A 292 15.14 -19.93 -5.40
C LYS A 292 16.05 -19.08 -6.29
N LEU A 293 15.46 -18.44 -7.29
CA LEU A 293 16.15 -17.54 -8.20
C LEU A 293 16.19 -16.12 -7.62
N ASP A 294 15.11 -15.68 -6.98
CA ASP A 294 14.99 -14.38 -6.33
C ASP A 294 14.11 -14.48 -5.07
N ASP A 295 14.75 -14.48 -3.90
CA ASP A 295 14.10 -14.54 -2.59
C ASP A 295 13.61 -13.17 -2.08
N SER A 296 13.79 -12.10 -2.86
CA SER A 296 13.33 -10.76 -2.50
C SER A 296 11.89 -10.47 -2.90
N ILE A 297 11.23 -11.37 -3.63
CA ILE A 297 9.89 -11.16 -4.20
C ILE A 297 8.77 -11.62 -3.24
N PRO A 298 8.10 -10.72 -2.51
CA PRO A 298 7.07 -11.09 -1.53
C PRO A 298 5.87 -11.84 -2.15
N GLU A 299 5.50 -11.50 -3.39
CA GLU A 299 4.37 -12.11 -4.10
C GLU A 299 4.60 -13.60 -4.36
N THR A 300 5.85 -14.06 -4.44
CA THR A 300 6.17 -15.48 -4.59
C THR A 300 5.76 -16.28 -3.35
N TYR A 301 6.06 -15.76 -2.16
CA TYR A 301 5.68 -16.40 -0.89
C TYR A 301 4.17 -16.31 -0.64
N ALA A 302 3.56 -15.18 -1.00
CA ALA A 302 2.13 -14.98 -0.91
C ALA A 302 1.38 -15.98 -1.79
N GLY A 303 1.71 -16.02 -3.08
CA GLY A 303 1.07 -16.92 -4.05
C GLY A 303 1.26 -18.39 -3.69
N TYR A 304 2.45 -18.80 -3.23
CA TYR A 304 2.67 -20.17 -2.73
C TYR A 304 1.73 -20.51 -1.58
N GLY A 305 1.66 -19.61 -0.58
CA GLY A 305 0.80 -19.79 0.59
C GLY A 305 -0.68 -19.82 0.24
N ALA A 306 -1.11 -18.95 -0.66
CA ALA A 306 -2.48 -18.85 -1.13
C ALA A 306 -2.96 -20.12 -1.85
N THR A 307 -2.06 -20.93 -2.43
CA THR A 307 -2.46 -22.25 -3.00
C THR A 307 -3.03 -23.21 -1.95
N PHE A 308 -2.80 -22.99 -0.66
CA PHE A 308 -3.37 -23.79 0.44
C PHE A 308 -4.72 -23.27 0.93
N LEU A 309 -5.21 -22.16 0.37
CA LEU A 309 -6.58 -21.66 0.58
C LEU A 309 -7.58 -22.28 -0.40
N LEU A 310 -7.10 -22.97 -1.43
CA LEU A 310 -7.95 -23.74 -2.34
C LEU A 310 -8.69 -24.85 -1.56
N GLU A 311 -9.92 -25.12 -1.97
CA GLU A 311 -10.73 -26.21 -1.43
C GLU A 311 -9.96 -27.54 -1.44
N GLY A 312 -10.07 -28.31 -0.35
CA GLY A 312 -9.38 -29.59 -0.17
C GLY A 312 -7.88 -29.48 0.14
N GLN A 313 -7.29 -28.27 0.19
CA GLN A 313 -5.88 -28.09 0.57
C GLN A 313 -5.72 -27.78 2.06
N PRO A 314 -4.62 -28.23 2.69
CA PRO A 314 -4.33 -27.99 4.10
C PRO A 314 -3.82 -26.56 4.36
N THR A 315 -4.73 -25.65 4.75
CA THR A 315 -4.44 -24.22 4.95
C THR A 315 -3.28 -23.94 5.92
N GLU A 316 -3.07 -24.78 6.93
CA GLU A 316 -1.99 -24.62 7.90
C GLU A 316 -0.60 -24.60 7.26
N LYS A 317 -0.42 -25.26 6.10
CA LYS A 317 0.86 -25.30 5.37
C LYS A 317 1.20 -23.99 4.68
N GLY A 318 0.21 -23.17 4.33
CA GLY A 318 0.41 -21.87 3.67
C GLY A 318 0.68 -20.73 4.65
N LEU A 319 0.28 -20.89 5.92
CA LEU A 319 0.27 -19.81 6.89
C LEU A 319 1.67 -19.19 7.14
N LYS A 320 2.73 -20.01 7.16
CA LYS A 320 4.09 -19.52 7.39
C LYS A 320 4.56 -18.61 6.25
N THR A 321 4.32 -18.98 5.00
CA THR A 321 4.75 -18.19 3.84
C THR A 321 3.90 -16.94 3.64
N LEU A 322 2.59 -17.00 3.94
CA LEU A 322 1.72 -15.82 3.94
C LEU A 322 2.18 -14.76 4.97
N ARG A 323 2.52 -15.19 6.20
CA ARG A 323 3.09 -14.27 7.20
C ARG A 323 4.43 -13.69 6.76
N HIS A 324 5.28 -14.48 6.13
CA HIS A 324 6.57 -14.00 5.64
C HIS A 324 6.37 -12.96 4.53
N ALA A 325 5.46 -13.21 3.58
CA ALA A 325 5.10 -12.25 2.55
C ALA A 325 4.58 -10.93 3.14
N HIS A 326 3.73 -11.01 4.18
CA HIS A 326 3.23 -9.84 4.88
C HIS A 326 4.35 -9.06 5.60
N GLN A 327 5.34 -9.75 6.17
CA GLN A 327 6.50 -9.06 6.78
C GLN A 327 7.36 -8.33 5.74
N MET A 328 7.45 -8.86 4.53
CA MET A 328 8.21 -8.26 3.43
C MET A 328 7.48 -7.06 2.79
N LEU A 329 6.15 -7.13 2.69
CA LEU A 329 5.32 -6.08 2.09
C LEU A 329 3.99 -5.90 2.85
N PRO A 330 4.01 -5.28 4.06
CA PRO A 330 2.81 -5.12 4.89
C PRO A 330 1.68 -4.32 4.24
N SER A 331 1.99 -3.43 3.29
CA SER A 331 0.98 -2.61 2.62
C SER A 331 0.23 -3.33 1.50
N SER A 332 0.58 -4.57 1.16
CA SER A 332 -0.04 -5.27 0.04
C SER A 332 -1.42 -5.79 0.43
N VAL A 333 -2.45 -5.19 -0.15
CA VAL A 333 -3.86 -5.56 0.06
C VAL A 333 -4.11 -7.04 -0.26
N ASP A 334 -3.54 -7.56 -1.35
CA ASP A 334 -3.75 -8.96 -1.74
C ASP A 334 -3.13 -9.93 -0.72
N ILE A 335 -1.94 -9.60 -0.21
CA ILE A 335 -1.26 -10.41 0.83
C ILE A 335 -2.06 -10.37 2.14
N CYS A 336 -2.57 -9.20 2.53
CA CYS A 336 -3.41 -9.03 3.71
C CYS A 336 -4.71 -9.84 3.60
N ILE A 337 -5.38 -9.84 2.43
CA ILE A 337 -6.57 -10.64 2.18
C ILE A 337 -6.25 -12.13 2.31
N ASP A 338 -5.22 -12.63 1.63
CA ASP A 338 -4.87 -14.05 1.67
C ASP A 338 -4.49 -14.51 3.08
N LEU A 339 -3.72 -13.69 3.82
CA LEU A 339 -3.38 -13.99 5.21
C LEU A 339 -4.59 -13.95 6.14
N ALA A 340 -5.51 -13.01 5.97
CA ALA A 340 -6.74 -12.93 6.75
C ALA A 340 -7.66 -14.12 6.48
N LEU A 341 -7.79 -14.56 5.23
CA LEU A 341 -8.51 -15.77 4.87
C LEU A 341 -7.87 -17.01 5.51
N ALA A 342 -6.55 -17.11 5.53
CA ALA A 342 -5.84 -18.20 6.22
C ALA A 342 -6.13 -18.19 7.73
N TYR A 343 -6.09 -17.02 8.38
CA TYR A 343 -6.44 -16.90 9.80
C TYR A 343 -7.89 -17.33 10.06
N HIS A 344 -8.83 -16.86 9.25
CA HIS A 344 -10.24 -17.21 9.39
C HIS A 344 -10.48 -18.72 9.26
N THR A 345 -9.95 -19.37 8.21
CA THR A 345 -10.10 -20.82 8.00
C THR A 345 -9.51 -21.64 9.15
N LEU A 346 -8.47 -21.13 9.82
CA LEU A 346 -7.83 -21.76 10.97
C LEU A 346 -8.48 -21.39 12.32
N GLY A 347 -9.63 -20.72 12.32
CA GLY A 347 -10.37 -20.34 13.53
C GLY A 347 -9.79 -19.13 14.29
N ARG A 348 -8.86 -18.39 13.67
CA ARG A 348 -8.21 -17.19 14.23
C ARG A 348 -8.91 -15.91 13.78
N SER A 349 -10.22 -15.83 13.97
CA SER A 349 -11.05 -14.73 13.44
C SER A 349 -10.64 -13.34 13.92
N GLU A 350 -10.19 -13.20 15.18
CA GLU A 350 -9.71 -11.90 15.68
C GLU A 350 -8.43 -11.43 14.99
N ASP A 351 -7.55 -12.35 14.59
CA ASP A 351 -6.34 -11.98 13.83
C ASP A 351 -6.70 -11.53 12.41
N ALA A 352 -7.63 -12.24 11.75
CA ALA A 352 -8.17 -11.85 10.46
C ALA A 352 -8.82 -10.46 10.52
N ARG A 353 -9.69 -10.24 11.51
CA ARG A 353 -10.42 -8.98 11.70
C ARG A 353 -9.48 -7.81 11.94
N ARG A 354 -8.49 -7.97 12.84
CA ARG A 354 -7.50 -6.92 13.11
C ARG A 354 -6.69 -6.55 11.87
N LEU A 355 -6.23 -7.55 11.11
CA LEU A 355 -5.48 -7.33 9.88
C LEU A 355 -6.30 -6.60 8.81
N LEU A 356 -7.56 -6.98 8.61
CA LEU A 356 -8.42 -6.35 7.60
C LEU A 356 -8.81 -4.92 7.99
N ILE A 357 -9.09 -4.65 9.26
CA ILE A 357 -9.33 -3.27 9.75
C ILE A 357 -8.10 -2.39 9.53
N ALA A 358 -6.91 -2.90 9.86
CA ALA A 358 -5.65 -2.21 9.57
C ALA A 358 -5.52 -1.87 8.08
N THR A 359 -5.82 -2.85 7.23
CA THR A 359 -5.73 -2.74 5.76
C THR A 359 -6.68 -1.67 5.21
N VAL A 360 -7.93 -1.62 5.68
CA VAL A 360 -8.90 -0.57 5.28
C VAL A 360 -8.40 0.83 5.62
N GLY A 361 -7.66 0.99 6.72
CA GLY A 361 -7.19 2.28 7.23
C GLY A 361 -6.30 3.04 6.25
N TYR A 362 -5.50 2.34 5.44
CA TYR A 362 -4.54 2.97 4.51
C TYR A 362 -4.90 2.84 3.02
N ILE A 363 -6.00 2.17 2.66
CA ILE A 363 -6.44 2.07 1.25
C ILE A 363 -7.08 3.38 0.80
N HIS A 364 -6.49 4.02 -0.22
CA HIS A 364 -7.04 5.21 -0.87
C HIS A 364 -8.04 4.89 -1.99
N ASP A 365 -7.89 3.75 -2.66
CA ASP A 365 -8.77 3.34 -3.75
C ASP A 365 -10.10 2.77 -3.24
N GLU A 366 -11.23 3.36 -3.64
CA GLU A 366 -12.55 2.97 -3.14
C GLU A 366 -12.93 1.53 -3.53
N ALA A 367 -12.57 1.09 -4.74
CA ALA A 367 -12.90 -0.26 -5.19
C ALA A 367 -12.15 -1.32 -4.38
N ARG A 368 -10.84 -1.10 -4.14
CA ARG A 368 -10.02 -1.96 -3.28
C ARG A 368 -10.45 -1.92 -1.83
N ARG A 369 -10.92 -0.77 -1.33
CA ARG A 369 -11.48 -0.67 0.03
C ARG A 369 -12.72 -1.56 0.16
N LYS A 370 -13.66 -1.45 -0.77
CA LYS A 370 -14.89 -2.27 -0.78
C LYS A 370 -14.59 -3.77 -0.87
N GLU A 371 -13.55 -4.15 -1.61
CA GLU A 371 -13.08 -5.53 -1.67
C GLU A 371 -12.66 -6.04 -0.28
N VAL A 372 -11.81 -5.29 0.43
CA VAL A 372 -11.36 -5.66 1.79
C VAL A 372 -12.52 -5.67 2.78
N GLU A 373 -13.44 -4.70 2.70
CA GLU A 373 -14.64 -4.66 3.54
C GLU A 373 -15.55 -5.88 3.31
N ALA A 374 -15.68 -6.34 2.07
CA ALA A 374 -16.44 -7.56 1.76
C ALA A 374 -15.79 -8.81 2.38
N VAL A 375 -14.45 -8.90 2.36
CA VAL A 375 -13.73 -9.98 3.05
C VAL A 375 -13.89 -9.87 4.56
N LEU A 376 -13.83 -8.66 5.12
CA LEU A 376 -14.05 -8.40 6.54
C LEU A 376 -15.42 -8.93 6.99
N VAL A 377 -16.48 -8.64 6.22
CA VAL A 377 -17.84 -9.16 6.48
C VAL A 377 -17.87 -10.69 6.42
N LYS A 378 -17.26 -11.28 5.39
CA LYS A 378 -17.21 -12.74 5.21
C LYS A 378 -16.49 -13.44 6.36
N THR A 379 -15.48 -12.80 6.95
CA THR A 379 -14.72 -13.34 8.10
C THR A 379 -15.37 -13.07 9.46
N GLY A 380 -16.59 -12.50 9.49
CA GLY A 380 -17.37 -12.25 10.71
C GLY A 380 -17.18 -10.87 11.33
N GLY A 381 -16.55 -9.92 10.62
CA GLY A 381 -16.40 -8.53 11.05
C GLY A 381 -17.55 -7.63 10.61
N VAL A 382 -17.80 -6.53 11.33
CA VAL A 382 -18.74 -5.48 10.94
C VAL A 382 -17.96 -4.32 10.31
N PRO A 383 -18.31 -3.85 9.09
CA PRO A 383 -17.74 -2.62 8.53
C PRO A 383 -18.00 -1.44 9.47
N GLY A 384 -16.98 -0.62 9.76
CA GLY A 384 -17.13 0.56 10.63
C GLY A 384 -16.84 0.36 12.13
N GLY A 385 -16.46 -0.85 12.56
CA GLY A 385 -15.74 -1.06 13.82
C GLY A 385 -16.48 -0.67 15.11
N GLU A 386 -17.58 -1.35 15.42
CA GLU A 386 -17.92 -1.64 16.82
C GLU A 386 -17.33 -3.01 17.18
N ALA A 387 -16.33 -3.02 18.04
CA ALA A 387 -16.01 -4.23 18.79
C ALA A 387 -17.14 -4.38 19.81
N SER A 388 -18.09 -5.25 19.54
CA SER A 388 -19.06 -5.69 20.55
C SER A 388 -18.27 -6.36 21.67
N GLY A 389 -18.06 -5.64 22.76
CA GLY A 389 -17.53 -6.18 24.00
C GLY A 389 -18.56 -7.15 24.59
N THR A 390 -18.10 -8.36 24.87
CA THR A 390 -18.69 -9.25 25.88
C THR A 390 -17.60 -9.63 26.86
#